data_AF-A0A2V8IHR6-F1
#
_entry.id   AF-A0A2V8IHR6-F1
#
_cell.length_a   1.000
_cell.length_b   1.000
_cell.length_c   1.000
_cell.angle_alpha   90.00
_cell.angle_beta   90.00
_cell.angle_gamma   90.00
#
_symmetry.space_group_name_H-M   'P 1'
#
loop_
_entity.id
_entity.type
_entity.pdbx_description
1 polymer ?
#
loop_
_entity_poly.entity_id
_entity_poly.type
_entity_poly.pdbx_seq_one_letter_code
_entity_poly.pdbx_strand_id
1 'polypeptide(L)'
;MATYLAPGVFVEEKSSGNKQIEAMSTSIAAFIGVASMGPIGRATLITSAAEFARVFGGPMQPDATIPALLPHLAYAVQHFFAERGTTC
;
A
#
# COMPACT_ATOMS: atom_id res chain seq x y z
N MET A 1 35.51 -16.70 -7.32
CA MET A 1 35.53 -17.35 -5.99
C MET A 1 37.00 -17.55 -5.65
N ALA A 2 37.51 -16.90 -4.61
CA ALA A 2 38.92 -17.01 -4.24
C ALA A 2 39.16 -18.32 -3.48
N THR A 3 40.19 -19.06 -3.87
CA THR A 3 40.60 -20.29 -3.18
C THR A 3 41.87 -19.99 -2.39
N TYR A 4 41.75 -20.02 -1.06
CA TYR A 4 42.83 -19.74 -0.13
C TYR A 4 43.56 -21.04 0.23
N LEU A 5 44.81 -21.18 -0.23
CA LEU A 5 45.61 -22.41 -0.13
C LEU A 5 46.63 -22.41 1.02
N ALA A 6 46.57 -21.42 1.93
CA ALA A 6 47.48 -21.35 3.08
C ALA A 6 46.72 -20.89 4.34
N PRO A 7 47.07 -21.42 5.53
CA PRO A 7 46.51 -20.95 6.80
C PRO A 7 46.96 -19.51 7.06
N GLY A 8 46.06 -18.56 6.90
CA GLY A 8 46.31 -17.12 7.06
C GLY A 8 45.01 -16.31 7.08
N VAL A 9 45.11 -15.05 7.52
CA VAL A 9 43.99 -14.10 7.48
C VAL A 9 44.08 -13.34 6.15
N PHE A 10 43.03 -13.42 5.33
CA PHE A 10 42.94 -12.72 4.06
C PHE A 10 41.84 -11.65 4.14
N VAL A 11 42.17 -10.43 3.71
CA VAL A 11 41.24 -9.29 3.71
C VAL A 11 40.77 -9.08 2.27
N GLU A 12 39.49 -9.27 2.03
CA GLU A 12 38.82 -8.84 0.79
C GLU A 12 38.03 -7.56 1.07
N GLU A 13 38.38 -6.47 0.39
CA GLU A 13 37.53 -5.28 0.34
C GLU A 13 36.32 -5.56 -0.55
N LYS A 14 35.23 -6.03 0.05
CA LYS A 14 33.91 -5.88 -0.57
C LYS A 14 33.44 -4.47 -0.29
N SER A 15 33.09 -3.74 -1.34
CA SER A 15 32.22 -2.57 -1.25
C SER A 15 30.92 -3.01 -0.60
N SER A 16 30.82 -2.86 0.73
CA SER A 16 29.57 -3.05 1.45
C SER A 16 28.72 -1.80 1.19
N GLY A 17 28.13 -1.72 0.00
CA GLY A 17 26.96 -0.90 -0.24
C GLY A 17 25.82 -1.47 0.60
N ASN A 18 25.89 -1.32 1.91
CA ASN A 18 24.88 -1.78 2.84
C ASN A 18 23.66 -0.89 2.57
N LYS A 19 22.74 -1.37 1.73
CA LYS A 19 21.49 -0.66 1.46
C LYS A 19 20.76 -0.57 2.79
N GLN A 20 20.80 0.61 3.42
CA GLN A 20 20.10 0.84 4.68
C GLN A 20 18.62 0.54 4.49
N ILE A 21 18.02 -0.07 5.51
CA ILE A 21 16.57 -0.28 5.54
C ILE A 21 15.95 1.11 5.67
N GLU A 22 15.29 1.57 4.60
CA GLU A 22 14.61 2.86 4.59
C GLU A 22 13.49 2.85 5.64
N ALA A 23 13.32 3.98 6.33
CA ALA A 23 12.21 4.15 7.24
C ALA A 23 10.89 4.08 6.45
N MET A 24 10.07 3.07 6.72
CA MET A 24 8.73 2.96 6.13
C MET A 24 7.78 3.93 6.83
N SER A 25 6.90 4.57 6.04
CA SER A 25 5.81 5.38 6.56
C SER A 25 4.94 4.55 7.50
N THR A 26 4.67 5.07 8.70
CA THR A 26 3.76 4.44 9.68
C THR A 26 2.28 4.67 9.36
N SER A 27 1.97 5.28 8.21
CA SER A 27 0.64 5.72 7.81
C SER A 27 0.20 5.13 6.47
N ILE A 28 0.52 3.85 6.25
CA ILE A 28 0.03 3.08 5.10
C ILE A 28 -1.15 2.24 5.58
N ALA A 29 -2.36 2.60 5.16
CA ALA A 29 -3.56 1.81 5.43
C ALA A 29 -3.86 0.86 4.26
N ALA A 30 -4.74 -0.12 4.47
CA ALA A 30 -5.31 -0.90 3.38
C ALA A 30 -6.82 -1.00 3.60
N PHE A 31 -7.60 -0.61 2.59
CA PHE A 31 -9.06 -0.66 2.65
C PHE A 31 -9.58 -1.80 1.77
N ILE A 32 -10.48 -2.63 2.33
CA ILE A 32 -11.13 -3.73 1.63
C ILE A 32 -12.63 -3.54 1.75
N GLY A 33 -13.32 -3.55 0.61
CA GLY A 33 -14.77 -3.37 0.58
C GLY A 33 -15.30 -3.24 -0.83
N VAL A 34 -16.50 -2.67 -0.94
CA VAL A 34 -17.23 -2.57 -2.20
C VAL A 34 -17.02 -1.18 -2.79
N ALA A 35 -16.56 -1.14 -4.05
CA ALA A 35 -16.37 0.05 -4.85
C ALA A 35 -17.25 0.00 -6.11
N SER A 36 -17.56 1.16 -6.68
CA SER A 36 -18.45 1.26 -7.85
C SER A 36 -17.80 0.76 -9.13
N MET A 37 -16.47 0.86 -9.19
CA MET A 37 -15.64 0.49 -10.32
C MET A 37 -14.24 0.13 -9.80
N GLY A 38 -13.36 -0.26 -10.72
CA GLY A 38 -11.95 -0.51 -10.43
C GLY A 38 -11.57 -2.00 -10.50
N PRO A 39 -10.29 -2.29 -10.31
CA PRO A 39 -9.76 -3.64 -10.46
C PRO A 39 -10.17 -4.55 -9.29
N ILE A 40 -10.82 -5.68 -9.60
CA ILE A 40 -11.25 -6.68 -8.62
C ILE A 40 -10.06 -7.57 -8.24
N GLY A 41 -9.89 -7.83 -6.94
CA GLY A 41 -8.86 -8.75 -6.43
C GLY A 41 -7.42 -8.22 -6.56
N ARG A 42 -7.24 -6.93 -6.86
CA ARG A 42 -5.93 -6.30 -7.01
C ARG A 42 -5.82 -5.07 -6.11
N ALA A 43 -4.86 -5.11 -5.19
CA ALA A 43 -4.49 -3.94 -4.41
C ALA A 43 -3.94 -2.87 -5.36
N THR A 44 -4.46 -1.65 -5.26
CA THR A 44 -4.04 -0.49 -6.05
C THR A 44 -3.61 0.59 -5.09
N LEU A 45 -2.37 1.07 -5.23
CA LEU A 45 -1.86 2.15 -4.39
C LEU A 45 -2.65 3.43 -4.68
N ILE A 46 -3.13 4.07 -3.62
CA ILE A 46 -3.82 5.35 -3.67
C ILE A 46 -3.11 6.34 -2.76
N THR A 47 -2.80 7.51 -3.30
CA THR A 47 -2.06 8.58 -2.62
C THR A 47 -2.93 9.79 -2.31
N SER A 48 -4.17 9.83 -2.80
CA SER A 48 -5.12 10.91 -2.52
C SER A 48 -6.58 10.47 -2.67
N ALA A 49 -7.49 11.18 -1.98
CA ALA A 49 -8.93 10.96 -2.12
C ALA A 49 -9.45 11.17 -3.56
N ALA A 50 -8.86 12.10 -4.31
CA ALA A 50 -9.22 12.34 -5.71
C ALA A 50 -8.77 11.19 -6.62
N GLU A 51 -7.61 10.59 -6.34
CA GLU A 51 -7.16 9.38 -7.02
C GLU A 51 -8.08 8.20 -6.73
N PHE A 52 -8.47 8.01 -5.47
CA PHE A 52 -9.48 7.01 -5.10
C PHE A 52 -10.76 7.18 -5.92
N ALA A 53 -11.33 8.38 -5.95
CA ALA A 53 -12.57 8.66 -6.66
C ALA A 53 -12.47 8.40 -8.18
N ARG A 54 -11.28 8.55 -8.76
CA ARG A 54 -11.03 8.28 -10.18
C ARG A 54 -10.87 6.79 -10.49
N VAL A 55 -10.29 6.01 -9.58
CA VAL A 55 -10.02 4.57 -9.79
C VAL A 55 -11.21 3.70 -9.36
N PHE A 56 -11.82 4.02 -8.22
CA PHE A 56 -12.86 3.21 -7.56
C PHE A 56 -14.24 3.88 -7.54
N GLY A 57 -14.31 5.16 -7.90
CA GLY A 57 -15.52 5.96 -7.92
C GLY A 57 -15.88 6.59 -6.57
N GLY A 58 -17.04 7.23 -6.53
CA GLY A 58 -17.54 7.95 -5.35
C GLY A 58 -18.40 7.10 -4.41
N PRO A 59 -19.01 7.75 -3.40
CA PRO A 59 -19.99 7.11 -2.52
C PRO A 59 -21.16 6.55 -3.34
N MET A 60 -21.55 5.32 -3.02
CA MET A 60 -22.72 4.68 -3.63
C MET A 60 -23.89 4.68 -2.66
N GLN A 61 -25.12 4.75 -3.18
CA GLN A 61 -26.28 4.43 -2.37
C GLN A 61 -26.28 2.95 -2.01
N PRO A 62 -26.66 2.60 -0.77
CA PRO A 62 -26.88 1.21 -0.40
C PRO A 62 -28.03 0.64 -1.24
N ASP A 63 -27.82 -0.53 -1.81
CA ASP A 63 -28.88 -1.27 -2.48
C ASP A 63 -29.84 -1.82 -1.42
N ALA A 64 -31.12 -1.43 -1.50
CA ALA A 64 -32.17 -1.89 -0.60
C ALA A 64 -32.41 -3.40 -0.69
N THR A 65 -31.94 -4.04 -1.76
CA THR A 65 -32.13 -5.46 -2.05
C THR A 65 -31.13 -6.36 -1.31
N ILE A 66 -29.95 -5.83 -0.97
CA ILE A 66 -28.89 -6.57 -0.25
C ILE A 66 -28.41 -5.75 0.96
N PRO A 67 -29.13 -5.79 2.09
CA PRO A 67 -28.81 -4.96 3.26
C PRO A 67 -27.46 -5.27 3.91
N ALA A 68 -26.84 -6.43 3.62
CA ALA A 68 -25.52 -6.80 4.12
C ALA A 68 -24.35 -6.09 3.38
N LEU A 69 -24.60 -5.52 2.20
CA LEU A 69 -23.56 -4.99 1.32
C LEU A 69 -23.58 -3.45 1.34
N LEU A 70 -23.24 -2.87 2.50
CA LEU A 70 -23.22 -1.43 2.67
C LEU A 70 -21.93 -0.83 2.05
N PRO A 71 -22.02 0.10 1.08
CA PRO A 71 -20.88 0.68 0.39
C PRO A 71 -20.21 1.80 1.22
N HIS A 72 -19.72 1.47 2.42
CA HIS A 72 -19.04 2.43 3.31
C HIS A 72 -17.58 2.71 2.93
N LEU A 73 -17.02 1.95 1.99
CA LEU A 73 -15.62 2.04 1.60
C LEU A 73 -15.23 3.47 1.18
N ALA A 74 -16.03 4.09 0.31
CA ALA A 74 -15.74 5.43 -0.18
C ALA A 74 -15.74 6.48 0.94
N TYR A 75 -16.65 6.38 1.91
CA TYR A 75 -16.68 7.27 3.08
C TYR A 75 -15.47 7.06 3.97
N ALA A 76 -15.09 5.81 4.25
CA ALA A 76 -13.93 5.50 5.07
C ALA A 76 -12.62 6.07 4.47
N VAL A 77 -12.44 5.91 3.15
CA VAL A 77 -11.26 6.45 2.45
C VAL A 77 -11.26 7.98 2.45
N GLN A 78 -12.42 8.62 2.23
CA GLN A 78 -12.52 10.08 2.32
C GLN A 78 -12.14 10.61 3.70
N HIS A 79 -12.66 9.99 4.76
CA HIS A 79 -12.31 10.36 6.13
C HIS A 79 -10.84 10.10 6.44
N PHE A 80 -10.26 8.99 5.97
CA PHE A 80 -8.83 8.72 6.14
C PHE A 80 -7.97 9.85 5.59
N PHE A 81 -8.22 10.30 4.36
CA PHE A 81 -7.48 11.42 3.77
C PHE A 81 -7.81 12.77 4.44
N ALA A 82 -9.03 12.96 4.96
CA ALA A 82 -9.39 14.15 5.74
C ALA A 82 -8.64 14.21 7.09
N GLU A 83 -8.43 13.07 7.74
CA GLU A 83 -7.69 12.93 9.00
C GLU A 83 -6.17 12.83 8.80
N ARG A 84 -5.65 13.36 7.69
CA ARG A 84 -4.21 13.38 7.31
C ARG A 84 -3.59 12.03 6.98
N GLY A 85 -4.38 11.04 6.59
CA GLY A 85 -3.88 9.86 5.89
C GLY A 85 -3.21 10.24 4.57
N THR A 86 -2.10 9.61 4.25
CA THR A 86 -1.28 9.96 3.07
C THR A 86 -1.26 8.89 2.00
N THR A 87 -1.39 7.61 2.38
CA THR A 87 -1.28 6.47 1.47
C THR A 87 -2.18 5.32 1.92
N CYS A 88 -2.93 4.73 0.99
CA CYS A 88 -3.76 3.56 1.26
C CYS A 88 -3.93 2.61 0.07
#